data_AF-A0A3B1B041-F1
#
_entry.id   AF-A0A3B1B041-F1
#
_cell.length_a   1.000
_cell.length_b   1.000
_cell.length_c   1.000
_cell.angle_alpha   90.00
_cell.angle_beta   90.00
_cell.angle_gamma   90.00
#
_symmetry.space_group_name_H-M   'P 1'
#
loop_
_entity.id
_entity.type
_entity.pdbx_description
1 polymer ?
#
loop_
_entity_poly.entity_id
_entity_poly.type
_entity_poly.pdbx_seq_one_letter_code
_entity_poly.pdbx_strand_id
1 'polypeptide(L)' 'MTNLPPFMGRLLCWLVFHDFRVIDRTFGFGSGGGIEKVECRRCGATITRQA' A
#
# COMPACT_ATOMS: atom_id res chain seq x y z
N MET A 1 -9.53 11.03 -7.21
CA MET A 1 -9.80 11.21 -5.78
C MET A 1 -11.17 10.61 -5.52
N THR A 2 -11.24 9.45 -4.87
CA THR A 2 -12.54 8.88 -4.50
C THR A 2 -13.11 9.70 -3.34
N ASN A 3 -14.22 10.39 -3.57
CA ASN A 3 -15.00 11.16 -2.59
C ASN A 3 -15.70 10.22 -1.60
N LEU A 4 -14.96 9.27 -1.00
CA LEU A 4 -15.49 8.49 0.11
C LEU A 4 -15.39 9.33 1.38
N PRO A 5 -16.46 9.39 2.19
CA PRO A 5 -16.38 9.99 3.51
C PRO A 5 -15.22 9.36 4.29
N PRO A 6 -14.44 10.15 5.06
CA PRO A 6 -13.22 9.67 5.71
C PRO A 6 -13.44 8.47 6.63
N PHE A 7 -14.65 8.33 7.21
CA PHE A 7 -15.05 7.18 8.00
C PHE A 7 -15.22 5.89 7.18
N MET A 8 -15.84 5.96 6.00
CA MET A 8 -16.02 4.79 5.11
C MET A 8 -14.69 4.30 4.55
N GLY A 9 -13.79 5.23 4.21
CA GLY A 9 -12.45 4.87 3.76
C GLY A 9 -11.67 4.05 4.81
N ARG A 10 -11.83 4.39 6.09
CA ARG A 10 -11.17 3.70 7.22
C ARG A 10 -11.81 2.35 7.56
N LEU A 11 -13.14 2.24 7.43
CA LEU A 11 -13.89 0.98 7.57
C LEU A 11 -13.43 -0.07 6.54
N LEU A 12 -13.21 0.35 5.29
CA LEU A 12 -12.71 -0.56 4.26
C LEU A 12 -11.32 -1.11 4.61
N CYS A 13 -10.44 -0.29 5.18
CA CYS A 13 -9.13 -0.75 5.65
C CYS A 13 -9.22 -1.74 6.81
N TRP A 14 -10.23 -1.61 7.69
CA TRP A 14 -10.49 -2.60 8.75
C TRP A 14 -10.93 -3.95 8.17
N LEU A 15 -11.66 -3.93 7.05
CA LEU A 15 -12.06 -5.12 6.29
C LEU A 15 -10.97 -5.60 5.31
N VAL A 16 -9.72 -5.16 5.48
CA VAL A 16 -8.55 -5.53 4.66
C VAL A 16 -8.61 -5.02 3.21
N PHE A 17 -9.59 -4.19 2.86
CA PHE A 17 -9.65 -3.50 1.56
C PHE A 17 -8.75 -2.25 1.58
N HIS A 18 -7.47 -2.49 1.35
CA HIS A 18 -6.46 -1.44 1.26
C HIS A 18 -6.26 -0.94 -0.16
N ASP A 19 -6.18 0.38 -0.29
CA ASP A 19 -5.81 1.09 -1.51
C ASP A 19 -4.33 1.47 -1.45
N PHE A 20 -3.46 0.49 -1.77
CA PHE A 20 -2.01 0.63 -1.70
C PHE A 20 -1.46 1.41 -2.90
N ARG A 21 -0.51 2.30 -2.63
CA ARG A 21 0.32 2.99 -3.62
C ARG A 21 1.78 2.69 -3.32
N VAL A 22 2.59 2.46 -4.35
CA VAL A 22 4.03 2.31 -4.19
C VAL A 22 4.66 3.63 -3.74
N ILE A 23 5.40 3.59 -2.64
CA ILE A 23 6.13 4.73 -2.08
C ILE A 23 7.64 4.58 -2.21
N ASP A 24 8.14 3.34 -2.28
CA ASP A 24 9.55 3.05 -2.51
C ASP A 24 9.71 1.76 -3.32
N ARG A 25 10.71 1.73 -4.21
CA ARG A 25 11.11 0.53 -4.93
C ARG A 25 12.60 0.34 -4.77
N THR A 26 12.97 -0.69 -4.04
CA THR A 26 14.34 -1.15 -3.96
C THR A 26 14.53 -2.26 -4.99
N PHE A 27 15.18 -1.93 -6.10
CA PHE A 27 15.58 -2.91 -7.10
C PHE A 27 16.90 -3.56 -6.67
N GLY A 28 16.84 -4.80 -6.18
CA GLY A 28 18.04 -5.58 -5.93
C GLY A 28 18.61 -6.08 -7.26
N PHE A 29 19.85 -5.74 -7.58
CA PHE A 29 20.58 -6.31 -8.71
C PHE A 29 20.98 -7.76 -8.36
N GLY A 30 20.09 -8.73 -8.61
CA GLY A 30 20.31 -10.16 -8.34
C GLY A 30 19.02 -10.99 -8.38
N SER A 31 19.13 -12.31 -8.24
CA SER A 31 18.00 -13.28 -8.26
C SER A 31 16.97 -13.13 -7.11
N GLY A 32 17.15 -12.14 -6.22
CA GLY A 32 16.34 -11.91 -5.03
C GLY A 32 15.01 -11.19 -5.25
N GLY A 33 14.73 -10.74 -6.48
CA GLY A 33 13.50 -10.00 -6.81
C GLY A 33 13.52 -8.57 -6.27
N GLY A 34 12.78 -7.67 -6.93
CA GLY A 34 12.60 -6.30 -6.43
C GLY A 34 11.78 -6.31 -5.14
N ILE A 35 12.11 -5.46 -4.19
CA ILE A 35 11.28 -5.22 -3.01
C ILE A 35 10.60 -3.87 -3.19
N GLU A 36 9.28 -3.84 -3.12
CA GLU A 36 8.52 -2.59 -3.12
C GLU A 36 7.83 -2.35 -1.79
N LYS A 37 7.96 -1.11 -1.32
CA LYS A 37 7.24 -0.59 -0.16
C LYS A 37 6.01 0.13 -0.66
N VAL A 38 4.86 -0.29 -0.15
CA VAL A 38 3.57 0.30 -0.52
C VAL A 38 2.85 0.84 0.71
N GLU A 39 2.15 1.95 0.54
CA GLU A 39 1.40 2.63 1.59
C GLU A 39 -0.09 2.71 1.21
N CYS A 40 -0.98 2.41 2.15
CA CYS A 40 -2.39 2.59 1.96
C CYS A 40 -2.76 4.08 2.05
N ARG A 41 -3.28 4.64 0.95
CA ARG A 41 -3.67 6.05 0.86
C ARG A 41 -4.79 6.47 1.82
N ARG A 42 -5.47 5.50 2.46
CA ARG A 42 -6.63 5.72 3.33
C ARG A 42 -6.27 5.68 4.81
N CYS A 43 -5.48 4.68 5.23
CA CYS A 43 -5.13 4.47 6.63
C CYS A 43 -3.66 4.68 6.97
N GLY A 44 -2.79 4.92 5.98
CA GLY A 44 -1.34 5.08 6.17
C GLY A 44 -0.59 3.77 6.45
N ALA A 45 -1.28 2.62 6.38
CA ALA A 45 -0.65 1.33 6.59
C ALA A 45 0.44 1.09 5.54
N THR A 46 1.67 0.84 6.02
CA THR A 46 2.84 0.63 5.17
C THR A 46 3.24 -0.82 5.22
N ILE A 47 3.37 -1.46 4.05
CA ILE A 47 3.80 -2.85 3.94
C ILE A 47 4.90 -2.98 2.89
N THR A 48 5.75 -3.98 3.06
CA THR A 48 6.80 -4.34 2.13
C THR A 48 6.40 -5.63 1.43
N ARG A 49 6.44 -5.67 0.11
CA ARG A 49 6.16 -6.88 -0.68
C ARG A 49 7.20 -7.06 -1.78
N GLN A 50 7.35 -8.29 -2.25
CA GLN A 50 8.13 -8.57 -3.44
C GLN A 50 7.35 -8.08 -4.67
N ALA A 51 8.07 -7.44 -5.60
CA ALA A 51 7.54 -6.89 -6.85
C ALA A 51 7.50 -7.97 -7.95
#